data_AF-A0A957FHU2-F1
#
_entry.id   AF-A0A957FHU2-F1
#
_cell.length_a   1.000
_cell.length_b   1.000
_cell.length_c   1.000
_cell.angle_alpha   90.00
_cell.angle_beta   90.00
_cell.angle_gamma   90.00
#
_symmetry.space_group_name_H-M   'P 1'
#
loop_
_entity.id
_entity.type
_entity.pdbx_description
1 polymer ?
#
loop_
_entity_poly.entity_id
_entity_poly.type
_entity_poly.pdbx_seq_one_letter_code
_entity_poly.pdbx_strand_id
1 'polypeptide(L)'
;MEMDGVLDVYASSSFQIIEVQYDPAKLPPNTIETKLEEAGYLGELIIPAETGAPATEKTADQPAFFRHTAAYAQTGQTISFAQKLPFVGRPLWPCPGMGPIKMVEEEEVTHG
;
A
#
# COMPACT_ATOMS: atom_id res chain seq x y z
N MET A 1 -5.75 0.77 -16.52
CA MET A 1 -4.50 0.99 -17.28
C MET A 1 -4.79 0.41 -18.64
N GLU A 2 -5.08 1.27 -19.61
CA GLU A 2 -5.36 0.85 -20.98
C GLU A 2 -4.21 1.35 -21.83
N MET A 3 -3.46 0.41 -22.41
CA MET A 3 -2.26 0.67 -23.21
C MET A 3 -2.40 -0.13 -24.49
N ASP A 4 -2.20 0.53 -25.63
CA ASP A 4 -2.19 -0.15 -26.92
C ASP A 4 -1.02 -1.16 -26.95
N GLY A 5 -1.33 -2.41 -27.30
CA GLY A 5 -0.39 -3.53 -27.23
C GLY A 5 -0.44 -4.35 -25.93
N VAL A 6 -1.18 -3.97 -24.89
CA VAL A 6 -1.46 -4.85 -23.74
C VAL A 6 -2.64 -5.77 -24.08
N LEU A 7 -2.44 -7.08 -23.91
CA LEU A 7 -3.41 -8.12 -24.23
C LEU A 7 -4.18 -8.57 -22.98
N ASP A 8 -3.47 -8.78 -21.88
CA ASP A 8 -4.05 -9.20 -20.61
C ASP A 8 -3.20 -8.74 -19.43
N VAL A 9 -3.84 -8.55 -18.27
CA VAL A 9 -3.20 -8.14 -17.03
C VAL A 9 -3.76 -8.95 -15.86
N TYR A 10 -2.89 -9.71 -15.21
CA TYR A 10 -3.15 -10.32 -13.93
C TYR A 10 -2.40 -9.57 -12.83
N ALA A 11 -3.10 -9.18 -11.76
CA ALA A 11 -2.49 -8.49 -10.62
C ALA A 11 -2.99 -9.09 -9.31
N SER A 12 -2.05 -9.46 -8.43
CA SER A 12 -2.35 -10.06 -7.12
C SER A 12 -1.68 -9.31 -6.00
N SER A 13 -2.47 -8.63 -5.17
CA SER A 13 -1.97 -7.90 -3.99
C SER A 13 -1.52 -8.83 -2.86
N SER A 14 -2.04 -10.05 -2.80
CA SER A 14 -1.62 -11.05 -1.81
C SER A 14 -0.19 -11.55 -2.06
N PHE A 15 0.22 -11.63 -3.33
CA PHE A 15 1.54 -12.09 -3.73
C PHE A 15 2.47 -10.98 -4.22
N GLN A 16 1.95 -9.76 -4.39
CA GLN A 16 2.66 -8.60 -4.96
C GLN A 16 3.26 -8.90 -6.34
N ILE A 17 2.47 -9.57 -7.19
CA ILE A 17 2.85 -9.97 -8.55
C ILE A 17 1.93 -9.30 -9.56
N ILE A 18 2.51 -8.78 -10.64
CA ILE A 18 1.80 -8.36 -11.84
C ILE A 18 2.36 -9.14 -13.02
N GLU A 19 1.48 -9.79 -13.75
CA GLU A 19 1.79 -10.42 -15.03
C GLU A 19 1.08 -9.63 -16.13
N VAL A 20 1.86 -9.13 -17.09
CA VAL A 20 1.36 -8.38 -18.24
C VAL A 20 1.68 -9.16 -19.50
N GLN A 21 0.65 -9.58 -20.23
CA GLN A 21 0.79 -10.12 -21.57
C GLN A 21 0.70 -8.96 -22.56
N TYR A 22 1.70 -8.80 -23.42
CA TYR A 22 1.78 -7.68 -24.36
C TYR A 22 2.39 -8.10 -25.70
N ASP A 23 2.10 -7.31 -26.74
CA ASP A 23 2.70 -7.43 -28.06
C ASP A 23 4.00 -6.60 -28.11
N PRO A 24 5.19 -7.24 -28.17
CA PRO A 24 6.47 -6.54 -28.16
C PRO A 24 6.71 -5.73 -29.45
N ALA A 25 5.96 -5.97 -30.53
CA ALA A 25 6.04 -5.16 -31.74
C ALA A 25 5.34 -3.81 -31.60
N LYS A 26 4.40 -3.70 -30.66
CA LYS A 26 3.59 -2.49 -30.43
C LYS A 26 4.01 -1.74 -29.18
N LEU A 27 4.50 -2.47 -28.18
CA LEU A 27 4.76 -1.92 -26.86
C LEU A 27 6.10 -2.41 -26.31
N PRO A 28 7.08 -1.51 -26.11
CA PRO A 28 8.34 -1.91 -25.49
C PRO A 28 8.15 -2.13 -23.97
N PRO A 29 8.86 -3.11 -23.37
CA PRO A 29 8.71 -3.48 -21.96
C PRO A 29 8.96 -2.32 -20.99
N ASN A 30 9.96 -1.48 -21.27
CA ASN A 30 10.30 -0.34 -20.41
C ASN A 30 9.12 0.62 -20.20
N THR A 31 8.23 0.76 -21.19
CA THR A 31 7.04 1.61 -21.06
C THR A 31 6.03 1.02 -20.08
N ILE A 32 5.93 -0.32 -20.02
CA ILE A 32 5.10 -1.02 -19.03
C ILE A 32 5.70 -0.82 -17.64
N GLU A 33 7.01 -1.00 -17.50
CA GLU A 33 7.72 -0.81 -16.23
C GLU A 33 7.52 0.61 -15.68
N THR A 34 7.76 1.64 -16.48
CA THR A 34 7.56 3.04 -16.07
C THR A 34 6.13 3.30 -15.60
N LYS A 35 5.13 2.73 -16.27
CA LYS A 35 3.73 2.90 -15.88
C LYS A 35 3.39 2.16 -14.57
N LEU A 36 3.96 0.98 -14.37
CA LEU A 36 3.78 0.22 -13.12
C LEU A 36 4.48 0.93 -11.95
N GLU A 37 5.64 1.53 -12.18
CA GLU A 37 6.35 2.37 -11.21
C GLU A 37 5.52 3.60 -10.84
N GLU A 38 5.03 4.37 -11.81
CA GLU A 38 4.13 5.52 -11.60
C GLU A 38 2.88 5.14 -10.79
N ALA A 39 2.32 3.96 -11.07
CA ALA A 39 1.17 3.44 -10.34
C ALA A 39 1.53 2.97 -8.90
N GLY A 40 2.82 2.78 -8.60
CA GLY A 40 3.33 2.38 -7.30
C GLY A 40 3.34 0.86 -7.08
N TYR A 41 3.47 0.09 -8.16
CA TYR A 41 3.55 -1.38 -8.09
C TYR A 41 4.98 -1.93 -8.01
N LEU A 42 5.98 -1.15 -8.44
CA LEU A 42 7.40 -1.58 -8.49
C LEU A 42 8.26 -1.06 -7.31
N GLY A 43 7.69 -0.26 -6.41
CA GLY A 43 8.40 0.31 -5.26
C GLY A 43 8.40 -0.60 -4.03
N GLU A 44 9.31 -0.33 -3.10
CA GLU A 44 9.34 -1.01 -1.80
C GLU A 44 8.13 -0.62 -0.95
N LEU A 45 7.46 -1.62 -0.38
CA LEU A 45 6.38 -1.39 0.57
C LEU A 45 6.97 -1.21 1.96
N ILE A 46 6.72 -0.05 2.55
CA ILE A 46 7.07 0.21 3.95
C ILE A 46 6.02 -0.50 4.82
N ILE A 47 6.23 -1.80 5.04
CA ILE A 47 5.42 -2.62 5.94
C ILE A 47 6.02 -2.46 7.33
N PRO A 48 5.30 -1.86 8.29
CA PRO A 48 5.86 -1.73 9.63
C PRO A 48 5.91 -3.11 10.30
N ALA A 49 7.05 -3.44 10.90
CA ALA A 49 7.28 -4.71 11.57
C ALA A 49 7.04 -4.59 13.09
N GLU A 50 6.32 -5.54 13.67
CA GLU A 50 6.20 -5.69 15.12
C GLU A 50 7.53 -6.18 15.69
N THR A 51 8.04 -5.48 16.70
CA THR A 51 9.26 -5.90 17.40
C THR A 51 8.90 -6.83 18.55
N GLY A 52 9.77 -7.80 18.86
CA GLY A 52 9.60 -8.64 20.05
C GLY A 52 9.91 -7.93 21.38
N ALA A 53 10.19 -6.63 21.34
CA ALA A 53 10.55 -5.83 22.50
C ALA A 53 9.30 -5.44 23.30
N PRO A 54 9.36 -5.42 24.65
CA PRO A 54 8.28 -4.91 25.46
C PRO A 54 7.92 -3.46 25.10
N ALA A 55 6.63 -3.13 25.05
CA ALA A 55 6.15 -1.77 24.76
C ALA A 55 6.67 -0.69 25.75
N THR A 56 7.21 -1.10 26.89
CA THR A 56 7.83 -0.25 27.90
C THR A 56 9.25 0.21 27.54
N GLU A 57 9.92 -0.48 26.62
CA GLU A 57 11.25 -0.10 26.14
C GLU A 57 11.11 0.93 25.01
N LYS A 58 10.93 2.20 25.39
CA LYS A 58 11.02 3.32 24.43
C LYS A 58 12.47 3.51 24.00
N THR A 59 12.87 2.98 22.85
CA THR A 59 14.02 3.53 22.12
C THR A 59 13.54 4.81 21.43
N ALA A 60 14.24 5.92 21.64
CA ALA A 60 13.79 7.24 21.19
C ALA A 60 13.60 7.38 19.67
N ASP A 61 14.15 6.45 18.87
CA ASP A 61 14.19 6.56 17.41
C ASP A 61 13.16 5.71 16.65
N GLN A 62 12.38 4.83 17.30
CA GLN A 62 11.31 4.09 16.62
C GLN A 62 10.09 3.83 17.54
N PRO A 63 8.90 4.36 17.21
CA PRO A 63 7.68 3.96 17.92
C PRO A 63 7.42 2.48 17.63
N ALA A 64 7.34 1.67 18.68
CA ALA A 64 7.07 0.25 18.55
C ALA A 64 5.69 0.01 17.90
N PHE A 65 5.67 -0.78 16.83
CA PHE A 65 4.45 -1.20 16.14
C PHE A 65 3.85 -2.40 16.87
N PHE A 66 2.56 -2.36 17.16
CA PHE A 66 1.83 -3.46 17.78
C PHE A 66 0.49 -3.71 17.09
N ARG A 67 0.14 -4.99 16.95
CA ARG A 67 -1.19 -5.39 16.47
C ARG A 67 -2.17 -5.43 17.65
N HIS A 68 -3.13 -4.51 17.71
CA HIS A 68 -4.18 -4.59 18.73
C HIS A 68 -5.32 -5.51 18.26
N THR A 69 -5.60 -6.54 19.06
CA THR A 69 -6.76 -7.41 18.89
C THR A 69 -7.73 -7.13 20.02
N ALA A 70 -8.99 -6.85 19.70
CA ALA A 70 -10.05 -6.68 20.69
C ALA A 70 -11.18 -7.67 20.40
N ALA A 71 -11.53 -8.49 21.39
CA ALA A 71 -12.70 -9.36 21.34
C ALA A 71 -13.81 -8.74 22.20
N TYR A 72 -14.92 -8.36 21.58
CA TYR A 72 -16.10 -7.86 22.29
C TYR A 72 -17.15 -8.97 22.39
N ALA A 73 -17.49 -9.37 23.62
CA ALA A 73 -18.46 -10.44 23.88
C ALA A 73 -19.89 -10.11 23.37
N GLN A 74 -20.21 -8.82 23.24
CA GLN A 74 -21.55 -8.33 22.89
C GLN A 74 -21.83 -8.35 21.36
N THR A 75 -20.82 -8.60 20.52
CA THR A 75 -20.91 -8.62 19.04
C THR A 75 -20.92 -10.03 18.42
N GLY A 76 -21.17 -11.08 19.20
CA GLY A 76 -21.14 -12.47 18.74
C GLY A 76 -19.73 -13.02 18.47
N GLN A 77 -19.60 -14.02 17.59
CA GLN A 77 -18.33 -14.69 17.20
C GLN A 77 -17.44 -13.85 16.27
N THR A 78 -17.49 -12.52 16.38
CA THR A 78 -16.74 -11.62 15.48
C THR A 78 -15.47 -11.15 16.17
N ILE A 79 -14.33 -11.46 15.58
CA ILE A 79 -13.02 -10.95 16.00
C ILE A 79 -12.70 -9.73 15.13
N SER A 80 -12.46 -8.58 15.76
CA SER A 80 -12.13 -7.34 15.07
C SER A 80 -10.70 -6.91 15.42
N PHE A 81 -9.95 -6.50 14.38
CA PHE A 81 -8.59 -6.00 14.50
C PHE A 81 -8.60 -4.52 14.16
N ALA A 82 -7.98 -3.69 15.00
CA ALA A 82 -7.89 -2.26 14.77
C ALA A 82 -6.47 -1.80 15.11
N GLN A 83 -5.91 -0.93 14.29
CA GLN A 83 -4.55 -0.46 14.47
C GLN A 83 -4.47 1.02 14.15
N LYS A 84 -3.80 1.79 15.02
CA LYS A 84 -3.52 3.20 14.76
C LYS A 84 -2.14 3.28 14.10
N LEU A 85 -2.12 3.56 12.80
CA LEU A 85 -0.90 3.77 12.04
C LEU A 85 -0.66 5.27 11.83
N PRO A 86 0.50 5.84 12.21
CA PRO A 86 0.92 7.10 11.62
C PRO A 86 1.08 6.88 10.11
N PHE A 87 0.56 7.80 9.30
CA PHE A 87 0.70 7.72 7.85
C PHE A 87 2.16 7.95 7.48
N VAL A 88 2.89 6.89 7.16
CA VAL A 88 4.32 6.90 6.82
C VAL A 88 4.58 6.68 5.31
N GLY A 89 3.55 6.80 4.48
CA GLY A 89 3.62 6.54 3.04
C GLY A 89 2.54 5.56 2.58
N ARG A 90 2.86 4.67 1.64
CA ARG A 90 1.95 3.63 1.15
C ARG A 90 2.18 2.30 1.88
N PRO A 91 1.46 2.01 2.99
CA PRO A 91 1.64 0.76 3.72
C PRO A 91 1.02 -0.46 3.01
N LEU A 92 0.26 -0.23 1.94
CA LEU A 92 -0.44 -1.25 1.18
C LEU A 92 -0.12 -1.12 -0.30
N TRP A 93 0.02 -2.26 -0.96
CA TRP A 93 0.13 -2.32 -2.41
C TRP A 93 -1.15 -1.75 -3.04
N PRO A 94 -1.06 -0.99 -4.14
CA PRO A 94 -2.25 -0.40 -4.76
C PRO A 94 -3.25 -1.49 -5.15
N CYS A 95 -4.54 -1.25 -4.90
CA CYS A 95 -5.56 -2.14 -5.41
C CYS A 95 -5.63 -2.00 -6.95
N PRO A 96 -5.63 -3.11 -7.71
CA PRO A 96 -5.82 -3.06 -9.16
C PRO A 96 -7.04 -2.21 -9.55
N GLY A 97 -6.84 -1.23 -10.43
CA GLY A 97 -7.90 -0.31 -10.87
C GLY A 97 -8.16 0.90 -9.96
N MET A 98 -7.67 0.91 -8.72
CA MET A 98 -7.62 2.12 -7.87
C MET A 98 -6.21 2.67 -7.94
N GLY A 99 -6.03 3.77 -8.68
CA GLY A 99 -4.73 4.43 -8.78
C GLY A 99 -4.20 4.90 -7.41
N PRO A 100 -2.96 5.39 -7.37
CA PRO A 100 -2.40 6.05 -6.20
C PRO A 100 -3.37 7.02 -5.51
N ILE A 101 -3.51 6.93 -4.19
CA ILE A 101 -4.05 8.06 -3.43
C ILE A 101 -3.04 9.20 -3.55
N LYS A 102 -3.43 10.28 -4.23
CA LYS A 102 -2.64 11.51 -4.32
C LYS A 102 -2.94 12.33 -3.07
N MET A 103 -1.91 12.76 -2.35
CA MET A 103 -2.08 13.76 -1.29
C MET A 103 -2.41 15.09 -1.95
N VAL A 104 -3.52 15.71 -1.53
CA VAL A 104 -3.80 17.10 -1.83
C VAL A 104 -3.26 17.88 -0.64
N GLU A 105 -2.26 18.72 -0.86
CA GLU A 105 -1.82 19.66 0.18
C GLU A 105 -2.97 20.65 0.41
N GLU A 106 -3.59 20.61 1.60
CA GLU A 106 -4.54 21.64 2.01
C GLU A 106 -3.73 22.92 2.28
N GLU A 107 -3.86 23.92 1.39
CA GLU A 107 -3.37 25.27 1.65
C GLU A 107 -4.11 25.83 2.88
N GLU A 108 -3.37 26.06 3.98
CA GLU A 108 -3.86 26.85 5.11
C GLU A 108 -4.14 28.27 4.64
N VAL A 109 -5.41 28.59 4.36
CA VAL A 109 -5.86 29.97 4.19
C VAL A 109 -5.86 30.65 5.56
N THR A 110 -4.77 31.34 5.88
CA THR A 110 -4.72 32.28 7.01
C THR A 110 -5.54 33.52 6.65
N HIS A 111 -6.75 33.64 7.20
CA HIS A 111 -7.46 34.92 7.24
C HIS A 111 -6.84 35.80 8.34
N GLY A 112 -6.19 36.88 7.91
CA GLY A 112 -5.77 37.98 8.78
C GLY A 112 -6.89 38.98 9.06
#